data_AF-A0A841WMW7-F1
#
_entry.id   AF-A0A841WMW7-F1
#
_cell.length_a   1.000
_cell.length_b   1.000
_cell.length_c   1.000
_cell.angle_alpha   90.00
_cell.angle_beta   90.00
_cell.angle_gamma   90.00
#
_symmetry.space_group_name_H-M   'P 1'
#
loop_
_entity.id
_entity.type
_entity.pdbx_description
1 polymer ?
#
loop_
_entity_poly.entity_id
_entity_poly.type
_entity_poly.pdbx_seq_one_letter_code
_entity_poly.pdbx_strand_id
1 'polypeptide(L)'
;MNITKLATASSQKTSPQRVKRGIRSQCNQLAFDTYSHMIELAQLVNEYANLQTSRHIPEPKEWREFLNNLECAFEWLEREHPTQINSKQLTLL
;
A
#
# COMPACT_ATOMS: atom_id res chain seq x y z
N MET A 1 -56.77 -10.83 17.67
CA MET A 1 -56.15 -10.44 16.39
C MET A 1 -54.71 -10.07 16.69
N ASN A 2 -53.75 -10.76 16.06
CA ASN A 2 -52.35 -10.94 16.50
C ASN A 2 -51.49 -9.67 16.50
N ILE A 3 -50.78 -9.42 17.61
CA ILE A 3 -49.72 -8.40 17.77
C ILE A 3 -48.33 -9.05 17.55
N THR A 4 -48.24 -10.00 16.60
CA THR A 4 -47.06 -10.88 16.40
C THR A 4 -46.46 -10.80 14.99
N LYS A 5 -46.54 -9.64 14.34
CA LYS A 5 -45.81 -9.27 13.11
C LYS A 5 -45.67 -7.75 13.16
N LEU A 6 -44.52 -7.09 13.32
CA LEU A 6 -43.19 -7.37 12.81
C LEU A 6 -42.16 -6.76 13.78
N ALA A 7 -41.74 -7.54 14.77
CA ALA A 7 -40.38 -7.44 15.26
C ALA A 7 -39.50 -8.25 14.31
N THR A 8 -39.07 -7.67 13.21
CA THR A 8 -37.88 -8.15 12.50
C THR A 8 -36.95 -6.98 12.34
N ALA A 9 -36.12 -6.84 13.37
CA ALA A 9 -34.83 -6.17 13.37
C ALA A 9 -34.23 -6.09 11.95
N SER A 10 -34.22 -4.89 11.38
CA SER A 10 -33.39 -4.56 10.22
C SER A 10 -31.92 -4.33 10.64
N SER A 11 -31.44 -5.13 11.59
CA SER A 11 -30.05 -5.09 12.05
C SER A 11 -29.25 -6.18 11.36
N GLN A 12 -28.27 -5.73 10.56
CA GLN A 12 -26.98 -6.39 10.36
C GLN A 12 -26.99 -7.82 9.83
N LYS A 13 -27.11 -7.96 8.50
CA LYS A 13 -26.49 -9.08 7.78
C LYS A 13 -25.83 -8.60 6.48
N THR A 14 -24.86 -7.69 6.56
CA THR A 14 -23.80 -7.71 5.55
C THR A 14 -23.11 -9.06 5.70
N SER A 15 -23.29 -9.98 4.74
CA SER A 15 -22.74 -11.33 4.87
C SER A 15 -21.24 -11.23 5.22
N PRO A 16 -20.71 -12.06 6.13
CA PRO A 16 -19.29 -12.03 6.50
C PRO A 16 -18.36 -12.05 5.27
N GLN A 17 -18.80 -12.67 4.17
CA GLN A 17 -18.10 -12.63 2.89
C GLN A 17 -18.05 -11.24 2.23
N ARG A 18 -19.13 -10.46 2.27
CA ARG A 18 -19.14 -9.09 1.71
C ARG A 18 -18.19 -8.18 2.49
N VAL A 19 -18.18 -8.30 3.82
CA VAL A 19 -17.22 -7.57 4.69
C VAL A 19 -15.79 -8.00 4.38
N LYS A 20 -15.51 -9.30 4.30
CA LYS A 20 -14.18 -9.82 3.95
C LYS A 20 -13.70 -9.35 2.57
N ARG A 21 -14.59 -9.29 1.56
CA ARG A 21 -14.26 -8.74 0.23
C ARG A 21 -13.95 -7.25 0.30
N GLY A 22 -14.72 -6.49 1.07
CA GLY A 22 -14.49 -5.05 1.29
C GLY A 22 -13.13 -4.78 1.92
N ILE A 23 -12.79 -5.50 3.00
CA ILE A 23 -11.48 -5.39 3.67
C ILE A 23 -10.35 -5.73 2.68
N ARG A 24 -10.45 -6.84 1.95
CA ARG A 24 -9.44 -7.22 0.95
C ARG A 24 -9.26 -6.13 -0.12
N SER A 25 -10.36 -5.55 -0.60
CA SER A 25 -10.30 -4.46 -1.59
C SER A 25 -9.59 -3.23 -1.04
N GLN A 26 -9.86 -2.85 0.22
CA GLN A 26 -9.20 -1.72 0.87
C GLN A 26 -7.71 -1.99 1.09
N CYS A 27 -7.34 -3.19 1.56
CA CYS A 27 -5.94 -3.58 1.72
C CYS A 27 -5.18 -3.54 0.39
N ASN A 28 -5.80 -4.03 -0.69
CA ASN A 28 -5.21 -3.98 -2.02
C ASN A 28 -5.00 -2.54 -2.53
N GLN A 29 -5.96 -1.64 -2.28
CA GLN A 29 -5.83 -0.23 -2.65
C GLN A 29 -4.70 0.43 -1.85
N LEU A 30 -4.66 0.20 -0.53
CA LEU A 30 -3.59 0.73 0.33
C LEU A 30 -2.21 0.22 -0.07
N ALA A 31 -2.08 -1.08 -0.39
CA ALA A 31 -0.82 -1.65 -0.86
C ALA A 31 -0.36 -0.98 -2.16
N PHE A 32 -1.29 -0.71 -3.08
CA PHE A 32 -0.99 0.00 -4.32
C PHE A 32 -0.54 1.45 -4.06
N ASP A 33 -1.33 2.22 -3.31
CA ASP A 33 -1.00 3.63 -3.03
C ASP A 33 0.36 3.74 -2.32
N THR A 34 0.64 2.82 -1.39
CA THR A 34 1.93 2.75 -0.69
C THR A 34 3.08 2.48 -1.65
N TYR A 35 2.93 1.49 -2.54
CA TYR A 35 3.96 1.16 -3.53
C TYR A 35 4.25 2.34 -4.46
N SER A 36 3.22 3.05 -4.93
CA SER A 36 3.39 4.26 -5.74
C SER A 36 4.17 5.36 -5.00
N HIS A 37 3.81 5.66 -3.76
CA HIS A 37 4.55 6.64 -2.95
C HIS A 37 5.99 6.22 -2.65
N MET A 38 6.25 4.91 -2.51
CA MET A 38 7.60 4.42 -2.33
C MET A 38 8.47 4.62 -3.58
N ILE A 39 7.91 4.50 -4.79
CA ILE A 39 8.63 4.82 -6.04
C ILE A 39 8.99 6.30 -6.08
N GLU A 40 8.03 7.18 -5.78
CA GLU A 40 8.26 8.63 -5.72
C GLU A 40 9.36 8.97 -4.69
N LEU A 41 9.31 8.33 -3.52
CA LEU A 41 10.34 8.48 -2.50
C LEU A 41 11.71 8.01 -2.98
N ALA A 42 11.79 6.86 -3.67
CA ALA A 42 13.05 6.37 -4.23
C ALA A 42 13.64 7.35 -5.27
N GLN A 43 12.80 7.99 -6.08
CA GLN A 43 13.23 9.04 -7.01
C GLN A 43 13.82 10.25 -6.27
N LEU A 44 13.11 10.76 -5.25
CA LEU A 44 13.58 11.90 -4.44
C LEU A 44 14.91 11.59 -3.72
N VAL A 45 15.05 10.37 -3.22
CA VAL A 45 16.27 9.88 -2.56
C VAL A 45 17.43 9.85 -3.53
N ASN A 46 17.21 9.39 -4.77
CA ASN A 46 18.22 9.42 -5.83
C ASN A 46 18.61 10.84 -6.25
N GLU A 47 17.63 11.74 -6.41
CA GLU A 47 17.89 13.15 -6.71
C GLU A 47 18.71 13.83 -5.61
N TYR A 48 18.35 13.58 -4.35
CA TYR A 48 19.10 14.06 -3.20
C TYR A 48 20.53 13.52 -3.19
N ALA A 49 20.71 12.21 -3.36
CA ALA A 49 22.04 11.58 -3.41
C ALA A 49 22.91 12.21 -4.51
N ASN A 50 22.37 12.34 -5.73
CA ASN A 50 23.06 12.99 -6.86
C ASN A 50 23.49 14.43 -6.52
N LEU A 51 22.61 15.19 -5.87
CA LEU A 51 22.93 16.55 -5.43
C LEU A 51 24.05 16.57 -4.39
N GLN A 52 24.00 15.71 -3.38
CA GLN A 52 25.04 15.65 -2.34
C GLN A 52 26.38 15.21 -2.90
N THR A 53 26.39 14.19 -3.77
CA THR A 53 27.60 13.73 -4.48
C THR A 53 28.20 14.85 -5.33
N SER A 54 27.38 15.61 -6.08
CA SER A 54 27.86 16.76 -6.87
C SER A 54 28.52 17.85 -6.00
N ARG A 55 28.11 17.95 -4.72
CA ARG A 55 28.61 18.92 -3.75
C ARG A 55 29.71 18.36 -2.83
N HIS A 56 30.15 17.12 -3.04
CA HIS A 56 31.12 16.42 -2.18
C HIS A 56 30.71 16.36 -0.70
N ILE A 57 29.40 16.37 -0.43
CA ILE A 57 28.87 16.27 0.93
C ILE A 57 28.75 14.78 1.26
N PRO A 58 29.30 14.32 2.41
CA PRO A 58 29.22 12.93 2.81
C PRO A 58 27.79 12.50 3.14
N GLU A 59 27.49 11.23 2.90
CA GLU A 59 26.18 10.64 3.20
C GLU A 59 25.85 10.71 4.70
N PRO A 60 24.58 10.96 5.08
CA PRO A 60 24.13 10.83 6.46
C PRO A 60 24.36 9.41 6.99
N LYS A 61 24.66 9.27 8.30
CA LYS A 61 24.95 7.97 8.92
C LYS A 61 23.79 6.96 8.79
N GLU A 62 22.56 7.44 8.83
CA GLU A 62 21.34 6.63 8.79
C GLU A 62 20.89 6.30 7.35
N TRP A 63 21.60 6.81 6.33
CA TRP A 63 21.20 6.67 4.93
C TRP A 63 21.11 5.20 4.48
N ARG A 64 22.08 4.38 4.87
CA ARG A 64 22.10 2.95 4.53
C ARG A 64 20.96 2.18 5.19
N GLU A 65 20.65 2.50 6.44
CA GLU A 65 19.55 1.87 7.17
C GLU A 65 18.20 2.23 6.55
N PHE A 66 18.02 3.51 6.19
CA PHE A 66 16.85 3.97 5.48
C PHE A 66 16.67 3.26 4.12
N LEU A 67 17.73 3.16 3.30
CA LEU A 67 17.67 2.46 2.01
C LEU A 67 17.31 0.98 2.17
N ASN A 68 17.93 0.30 3.14
CA ASN A 68 17.64 -1.10 3.43
C ASN A 68 16.18 -1.30 3.87
N ASN A 69 15.65 -0.42 4.72
CA ASN A 69 14.25 -0.48 5.13
C ASN A 69 13.29 -0.24 3.95
N LEU A 70 13.67 0.65 3.02
CA LEU A 70 12.89 0.93 1.82
C LEU A 70 12.87 -0.29 0.88
N GLU A 71 14.02 -0.92 0.63
CA GLU A 71 14.11 -2.17 -0.13
C GLU A 71 13.30 -3.30 0.50
N CYS A 72 13.44 -3.51 1.82
CA CYS A 72 12.65 -4.51 2.54
C CYS A 72 11.13 -4.28 2.40
N ALA A 73 10.69 -3.01 2.46
CA ALA A 73 9.29 -2.68 2.29
C ALA A 73 8.80 -2.96 0.85
N PHE A 74 9.64 -2.72 -0.17
CA PHE A 74 9.32 -3.03 -1.57
C PHE A 74 9.13 -4.54 -1.76
N GLU A 75 10.08 -5.33 -1.28
CA GLU A 75 10.02 -6.79 -1.36
C GLU A 75 8.76 -7.36 -0.71
N TRP A 76 8.38 -6.83 0.46
CA TRP A 76 7.17 -7.27 1.16
C TRP A 76 5.90 -6.95 0.37
N LEU A 77 5.79 -5.75 -0.19
CA LEU A 77 4.63 -5.36 -1.00
C LEU A 77 4.54 -6.20 -2.28
N GLU A 78 5.65 -6.43 -2.96
CA GLU A 78 5.70 -7.26 -4.17
C GLU A 78 5.33 -8.72 -3.89
N ARG A 79 5.79 -9.27 -2.75
CA ARG A 79 5.47 -10.64 -2.34
C ARG A 79 3.99 -10.82 -1.99
N GLU A 80 3.41 -9.91 -1.23
CA GLU A 80 2.04 -10.05 -0.71
C GLU A 80 0.96 -9.58 -1.71
N HIS A 81 1.29 -8.65 -2.61
CA HIS A 81 0.36 -8.06 -3.58
C HIS A 81 0.85 -8.11 -5.06
N PRO A 82 1.42 -9.23 -5.54
CA PRO A 82 2.08 -9.30 -6.85
C PRO A 82 1.11 -9.02 -8.01
N THR A 83 -0.12 -9.50 -7.93
CA THR A 83 -1.11 -9.33 -9.02
C THR A 83 -1.59 -7.89 -9.11
N GLN A 84 -1.78 -7.20 -7.98
CA GLN A 84 -2.26 -5.82 -7.96
C GLN A 84 -1.20 -4.87 -8.49
N ILE A 85 0.06 -5.08 -8.09
CA ILE A 85 1.21 -4.31 -8.57
C ILE A 85 1.45 -4.56 -10.07
N ASN A 86 1.52 -5.83 -10.51
CA ASN A 86 1.76 -6.17 -11.91
C ASN A 86 0.61 -5.78 -12.86
N SER A 87 -0.65 -5.84 -12.40
CA SER A 87 -1.81 -5.47 -13.24
C SER A 87 -1.80 -4.02 -13.71
N LYS A 88 -1.12 -3.13 -12.98
CA LYS A 88 -1.05 -1.70 -13.30
C LYS A 88 0.30 -1.17 -13.78
N GLN A 89 1.41 -1.91 -13.64
CA GLN A 89 2.62 -1.62 -14.42
C GLN A 89 2.34 -1.63 -15.94
N LEU A 90 1.37 -2.44 -16.38
CA LEU A 90 0.87 -2.47 -17.77
C LEU A 90 -0.08 -1.30 -18.13
N THR A 91 -0.56 -0.52 -17.16
CA THR A 91 -1.48 0.62 -17.41
C THR A 91 -0.76 1.97 -17.34
N LEU A 92 0.49 1.99 -16.84
CA LEU A 92 1.36 3.17 -16.74
C LEU A 92 2.44 3.20 -17.84
N LEU A 93 2.49 2.17 -18.70
CA LEU A 93 3.23 2.13 -19.98
C LEU A 93 2.31 2.57 -21.11
#